data_AF-A0A7C1VHP2-F1
#
_entry.id   AF-A0A7C1VHP2-F1
#
_cell.length_a   1.000
_cell.length_b   1.000
_cell.length_c   1.000
_cell.angle_alpha   90.00
_cell.angle_beta   90.00
_cell.angle_gamma   90.00
#
_symmetry.space_group_name_H-M   'P 1'
#
loop_
_entity.id
_entity.type
_entity.pdbx_description
1 polymer ?
#
loop_
_entity_poly.entity_id
_entity_poly.type
_entity_poly.pdbx_seq_one_letter_code
_entity_poly.pdbx_strand_id
1 'polypeptide(L)'
;MVIIRFGRRSKTQLGSIKWASNKTTGVKKVLEELYKEFGKDLKELFDDKRISVITVSRLYQGEKVPEYVIDSTIAHEMIHYAHGFSSPLKQLYRHPHKGGVIKKEMYERGMGETWSKAKKWLKKNWGEHVSNIL
;
A
#
# COMPACT_ATOMS: atom_id res chain seq x y z
N MET A 1 -8.01 8.96 7.16
CA MET A 1 -8.45 8.20 5.97
C MET A 1 -7.26 7.58 5.23
N VAL A 2 -7.41 6.41 4.62
CA VAL A 2 -6.39 5.76 3.77
C VAL A 2 -6.92 5.62 2.34
N ILE A 3 -6.11 5.99 1.34
CA ILE A 3 -6.40 5.78 -0.09
C ILE A 3 -5.36 4.82 -0.66
N ILE A 4 -5.82 3.80 -1.38
CA ILE A 4 -4.97 2.87 -2.13
C ILE A 4 -5.08 3.18 -3.62
N ARG A 5 -3.95 3.23 -4.33
CA ARG A 5 -3.93 3.46 -5.78
C ARG A 5 -2.75 2.78 -6.47
N PHE A 6 -2.84 2.63 -7.78
CA PHE A 6 -1.68 2.34 -8.62
C PHE A 6 -0.88 3.62 -8.94
N GLY A 7 0.44 3.52 -8.81
CA GLY A 7 1.40 4.59 -9.10
C GLY A 7 2.01 4.50 -10.49
N ARG A 8 3.33 4.77 -10.56
CA ARG A 8 4.16 4.57 -11.76
C ARG A 8 4.53 3.10 -11.94
N ARG A 9 5.01 2.74 -13.14
CA ARG A 9 5.67 1.45 -13.38
C ARG A 9 7.03 1.45 -12.66
N SER A 10 7.12 0.74 -11.54
CA SER A 10 8.32 0.68 -10.69
C SER A 10 8.77 -0.78 -10.53
N LYS A 11 10.04 -1.05 -10.85
CA LYS A 11 10.65 -2.39 -10.77
C LYS A 11 11.10 -2.75 -9.36
N THR A 12 11.49 -1.75 -8.57
CA THR A 12 12.22 -1.92 -7.30
C THR A 12 11.38 -1.55 -6.09
N GLN A 13 10.66 -0.42 -6.15
CA GLN A 13 9.73 -0.01 -5.11
C GLN A 13 8.31 -0.44 -5.50
N LEU A 14 7.87 -1.58 -4.97
CA LEU A 14 6.61 -2.24 -5.35
C LEU A 14 5.39 -1.70 -4.60
N GLY A 15 5.61 -1.22 -3.37
CA GLY A 15 4.63 -0.56 -2.51
C GLY A 15 5.26 0.63 -1.80
N SER A 16 4.41 1.55 -1.32
CA SER A 16 4.79 2.51 -0.28
C SER A 16 3.57 3.19 0.32
N ILE A 17 3.70 3.62 1.57
CA ILE A 17 2.77 4.52 2.23
C ILE A 17 3.40 5.88 2.52
N LYS A 18 2.67 6.96 2.21
CA LYS A 18 3.07 8.35 2.50
C LYS A 18 1.87 9.19 2.88
N TRP A 19 2.11 10.27 3.62
CA TRP A 19 1.13 11.35 3.71
C TRP A 19 0.89 12.00 2.35
N ALA A 20 -0.37 12.25 2.01
CA ALA A 20 -0.73 13.07 0.88
C ALA A 20 -0.19 14.49 1.06
N SER A 21 0.30 15.07 -0.02
CA SER A 21 0.78 16.45 -0.09
C SER A 21 0.28 17.09 -1.39
N ASN A 22 0.54 18.39 -1.56
CA ASN A 22 0.23 19.10 -2.81
C ASN A 22 0.92 18.50 -4.05
N LYS A 23 2.00 17.73 -3.85
CA LYS A 23 2.72 17.01 -4.92
C LYS A 23 2.10 15.65 -5.25
N THR A 24 1.18 15.16 -4.42
CA THR A 24 0.58 13.83 -4.58
C THR A 24 -0.55 13.90 -5.60
N THR A 25 -0.26 13.55 -6.85
CA THR A 25 -1.21 13.58 -7.96
C THR A 25 -2.35 12.56 -7.79
N GLY A 26 -3.52 12.86 -8.34
CA GLY A 26 -4.67 11.95 -8.40
C GLY A 26 -5.50 11.86 -7.11
N VAL A 27 -4.96 12.22 -5.94
CA VAL A 27 -5.70 12.18 -4.66
C VAL A 27 -6.89 13.14 -4.65
N LYS A 28 -6.72 14.36 -5.18
CA LYS A 28 -7.79 15.36 -5.26
C LYS A 28 -9.01 14.85 -6.03
N LYS A 29 -8.77 14.21 -7.19
CA LYS A 29 -9.85 13.66 -8.02
C LYS A 29 -10.60 12.54 -7.29
N VAL A 30 -9.87 11.60 -6.66
CA VAL A 30 -10.47 10.53 -5.86
C VAL A 30 -11.31 11.09 -4.72
N LEU A 31 -10.81 12.11 -4.01
CA LEU A 31 -11.57 12.78 -2.96
C LEU A 31 -12.85 13.45 -3.48
N GLU A 32 -12.76 14.14 -4.61
CA GLU A 32 -13.93 14.77 -5.24
C GLU A 32 -14.99 13.75 -5.64
N GLU A 33 -14.58 12.59 -6.15
CA GLU A 33 -15.47 11.46 -6.46
C GLU A 33 -16.12 10.90 -5.19
N LEU A 34 -15.33 10.63 -4.15
CA LEU A 34 -15.83 10.15 -2.87
C LEU A 34 -16.81 11.15 -2.21
N TYR A 35 -16.52 12.44 -2.23
CA TYR A 35 -17.42 13.46 -1.67
C TYR A 35 -18.70 13.64 -2.48
N LYS A 36 -18.68 13.34 -3.79
CA LYS A 36 -19.90 13.32 -4.61
C LYS A 36 -20.77 12.11 -4.30
N GLU A 37 -20.15 10.95 -4.10
CA GLU A 37 -20.85 9.69 -3.83
C GLU A 37 -21.40 9.63 -2.40
N PHE A 38 -20.58 10.00 -1.41
CA PHE A 38 -20.89 9.84 0.02
C PHE A 38 -21.23 11.15 0.74
N GLY A 39 -21.20 12.29 0.03
CA GLY A 39 -21.43 13.62 0.61
C GLY A 39 -20.19 14.26 1.25
N LYS A 40 -20.25 15.57 1.49
CA LYS A 40 -19.13 16.35 2.06
C LYS A 40 -18.85 15.99 3.53
N ASP A 41 -19.83 15.42 4.23
CA ASP A 41 -19.73 15.02 5.63
C ASP A 41 -18.75 13.85 5.84
N LEU A 42 -18.38 13.14 4.76
CA LEU A 42 -17.32 12.13 4.78
C LEU A 42 -16.02 12.68 5.39
N LYS A 43 -15.71 13.96 5.18
CA LYS A 43 -14.53 14.60 5.76
C LYS A 43 -14.63 14.75 7.28
N GLU A 44 -15.85 14.91 7.80
CA GLU A 44 -16.13 15.04 9.22
C GLU A 44 -16.12 13.70 9.97
N LEU A 45 -16.24 12.58 9.26
CA LEU A 45 -16.09 11.24 9.82
C LEU A 45 -14.66 10.89 10.25
N PHE A 46 -13.65 11.69 9.87
CA PHE A 46 -12.25 11.44 10.23
C PHE A 46 -11.72 12.52 11.18
N ASP A 47 -11.29 12.09 12.36
CA ASP A 47 -10.63 12.94 13.37
C ASP A 47 -9.38 13.61 12.80
N ASP A 48 -8.56 12.84 12.07
CA ASP A 48 -7.39 13.34 11.37
C ASP A 48 -7.70 13.62 9.90
N LYS A 49 -7.55 14.89 9.50
CA LYS A 49 -7.83 15.37 8.14
C LYS A 49 -6.71 15.04 7.15
N ARG A 50 -5.56 14.51 7.60
CA ARG A 50 -4.50 14.02 6.73
C ARG A 50 -4.88 12.68 6.12
N ILE A 51 -4.35 12.43 4.93
CA ILE A 51 -4.66 11.25 4.14
C ILE A 51 -3.40 10.44 3.96
N SER A 52 -3.43 9.19 4.38
CA SER A 52 -2.36 8.24 4.05
C SER A 52 -2.63 7.65 2.69
N VAL A 53 -1.61 7.60 1.85
CA VAL A 53 -1.72 7.10 0.48
C VAL A 53 -0.80 5.91 0.31
N ILE A 54 -1.42 4.75 0.15
CA ILE A 54 -0.75 3.52 -0.26
C ILE A 54 -0.66 3.52 -1.79
N THR A 55 0.55 3.43 -2.31
CA THR A 55 0.81 3.37 -3.75
C THR A 55 1.43 2.04 -4.11
N VAL A 56 0.76 1.30 -4.98
CA VAL A 56 1.23 0.02 -5.53
C VAL A 56 1.79 0.23 -6.94
N SER A 57 2.84 -0.50 -7.32
CA SER A 57 3.42 -0.41 -8.67
C SER A 57 2.40 -0.74 -9.75
N ARG A 58 2.34 0.07 -10.81
CA ARG A 58 1.43 -0.18 -11.95
C ARG A 58 1.77 -1.47 -12.71
N LEU A 59 2.98 -1.98 -12.56
CA LEU A 59 3.39 -3.26 -13.16
C LEU A 59 2.61 -4.46 -12.61
N TYR A 60 1.91 -4.30 -11.48
CA TYR A 60 1.00 -5.32 -10.94
C TYR A 60 -0.33 -5.42 -11.69
N GLN A 61 -0.66 -4.48 -12.59
CA GLN A 61 -1.86 -4.58 -13.42
C GLN A 61 -1.73 -5.57 -14.59
N GLY A 62 -0.57 -6.20 -14.78
CA GLY A 62 -0.41 -7.22 -15.81
C GLY A 62 -1.13 -8.51 -15.41
N GLU A 63 -1.85 -9.13 -16.35
CA GLU A 63 -2.68 -10.33 -16.11
C GLU A 63 -1.93 -11.51 -15.47
N LYS A 64 -0.61 -11.59 -15.68
CA LYS A 64 0.24 -12.62 -15.10
C LYS A 64 0.53 -12.42 -13.60
N VAL A 65 0.25 -11.24 -13.05
CA VAL A 65 0.49 -10.93 -11.63
C VAL A 65 -0.72 -11.38 -10.81
N PRO A 66 -0.56 -12.37 -9.92
CA PRO A 66 -1.67 -12.84 -9.10
C PRO A 66 -2.13 -11.79 -8.08
N GLU A 67 -3.42 -11.78 -7.77
CA GLU A 67 -4.02 -10.85 -6.80
C GLU A 67 -3.33 -10.91 -5.42
N TYR A 68 -2.94 -12.10 -4.95
CA TYR A 68 -2.25 -12.25 -3.67
C TYR A 68 -0.91 -11.47 -3.57
N VAL A 69 -0.29 -11.13 -4.71
CA VAL A 69 0.90 -10.27 -4.74
C VAL A 69 0.50 -8.84 -4.40
N ILE A 70 -0.61 -8.37 -4.96
CA ILE A 70 -1.20 -7.06 -4.69
C ILE A 70 -1.65 -6.98 -3.23
N ASP A 71 -2.40 -7.98 -2.76
CA ASP A 71 -2.88 -8.08 -1.37
C ASP A 71 -1.72 -8.08 -0.38
N SER A 72 -0.69 -8.89 -0.64
CA SER A 72 0.49 -8.92 0.22
C SER A 72 1.20 -7.58 0.28
N THR A 73 1.24 -6.82 -0.81
CA THR A 73 1.86 -5.49 -0.85
C THR A 73 1.00 -4.47 -0.10
N ILE A 74 -0.32 -4.47 -0.30
CA ILE A 74 -1.22 -3.57 0.43
C ILE A 74 -1.15 -3.86 1.93
N ALA A 75 -1.23 -5.13 2.33
CA ALA A 75 -1.14 -5.55 3.72
C ALA A 75 0.18 -5.13 4.38
N HIS A 76 1.30 -5.22 3.64
CA HIS A 76 2.59 -4.73 4.11
C HIS A 76 2.55 -3.23 4.44
N GLU A 77 1.99 -2.42 3.54
CA GLU A 77 1.85 -0.97 3.75
C GLU A 77 0.82 -0.63 4.85
N MET A 78 -0.22 -1.44 5.00
CA MET A 78 -1.19 -1.29 6.11
C MET A 78 -0.57 -1.61 7.48
N ILE A 79 0.41 -2.52 7.55
CA ILE A 79 1.16 -2.74 8.79
C ILE A 79 2.05 -1.53 9.09
N HIS A 80 2.68 -0.91 8.09
CA HIS A 80 3.35 0.38 8.31
C HIS A 80 2.41 1.43 8.89
N TYR A 81 1.19 1.54 8.34
CA TYR A 81 0.17 2.42 8.89
C TYR A 81 -0.17 2.08 10.36
N ALA A 82 -0.42 0.81 10.67
CA ALA A 82 -0.75 0.34 12.01
C ALA A 82 0.40 0.57 13.01
N HIS A 83 1.65 0.55 12.54
CA HIS A 83 2.85 0.86 13.31
C HIS A 83 3.11 2.36 13.49
N GLY A 84 2.23 3.23 12.95
CA GLY A 84 2.31 4.69 13.06
C GLY A 84 3.17 5.37 11.99
N PHE A 85 3.60 4.65 10.93
CA PHE A 85 4.33 5.27 9.82
C PHE A 85 3.34 5.88 8.81
N SER A 86 3.50 7.17 8.52
CA SER A 86 2.59 7.92 7.64
C SER A 86 1.11 7.74 8.05
N SER A 87 0.86 7.78 9.35
CA SER A 87 -0.39 7.44 10.01
C SER A 87 -0.62 8.38 11.21
N PRO A 88 -1.88 8.66 11.60
CA PRO A 88 -2.16 9.47 12.78
C PRO A 88 -1.80 8.75 14.09
N LEU A 89 -1.52 7.44 14.03
CA LEU A 89 -1.21 6.62 15.20
C LEU A 89 0.18 6.93 15.76
N LYS A 90 0.35 6.67 17.06
CA LYS A 90 1.66 6.73 17.72
C LYS A 90 2.61 5.72 17.06
N GLN A 91 3.80 6.17 16.70
CA GLN A 91 4.82 5.31 16.11
C GLN A 91 5.33 4.28 17.13
N LEU A 92 5.16 3.00 16.82
CA LEU A 92 5.52 1.89 17.72
C LEU A 92 7.00 1.51 17.64
N TYR A 93 7.64 1.74 16.48
CA TYR A 93 9.02 1.34 16.23
C TYR A 93 9.83 2.49 15.64
N ARG A 94 11.09 2.65 16.04
CA ARG A 94 12.00 3.62 15.40
C ARG A 94 12.31 3.26 13.94
N HIS A 95 12.42 1.96 13.64
CA HIS A 95 12.72 1.46 12.30
C HIS A 95 11.65 0.46 11.84
N PRO A 96 11.03 0.68 10.67
CA PRO A 96 9.82 -0.05 10.27
C PRO A 96 10.03 -1.54 9.98
N HIS A 97 11.26 -1.98 9.69
CA HIS A 97 11.54 -3.38 9.31
C HIS A 97 12.51 -4.10 10.25
N LYS A 98 13.09 -3.40 11.23
CA LYS A 98 14.15 -3.98 12.08
C LYS A 98 13.58 -5.16 12.88
N GLY A 99 14.32 -6.27 12.94
CA GLY A 99 13.88 -7.47 13.65
C GLY A 99 12.74 -8.24 12.96
N GLY A 100 12.39 -7.90 11.72
CA GLY A 100 11.34 -8.61 10.98
C GLY A 100 9.92 -8.33 11.51
N VAL A 101 9.71 -7.21 12.21
CA VAL A 101 8.43 -6.85 12.84
C VAL A 101 7.25 -6.88 11.86
N ILE A 102 7.44 -6.42 10.62
CA ILE A 102 6.39 -6.50 9.59
C ILE A 102 6.03 -7.94 9.25
N LYS A 103 7.05 -8.80 9.07
CA LYS A 103 6.80 -10.23 8.77
C LYS A 103 6.05 -10.87 9.94
N LYS A 104 6.50 -10.64 11.17
CA LYS A 104 5.84 -11.17 12.36
C LYS A 104 4.37 -10.74 12.41
N GLU A 105 4.10 -9.46 12.20
CA GLU A 105 2.74 -8.93 12.24
C GLU A 105 1.87 -9.40 11.07
N MET A 106 2.43 -9.60 9.86
CA MET A 106 1.70 -10.26 8.76
C MET A 106 1.20 -11.65 9.19
N TYR A 107 2.02 -12.43 9.88
CA TYR A 107 1.64 -13.77 10.35
C TYR A 107 0.61 -13.69 11.47
N GLU A 108 0.81 -12.83 12.47
CA GLU A 108 -0.12 -12.64 13.58
C GLU A 108 -1.51 -12.18 13.12
N ARG A 109 -1.59 -11.42 12.03
CA ARG A 109 -2.85 -10.95 11.42
C ARG A 109 -3.41 -11.91 10.36
N GLY A 110 -2.91 -13.14 10.25
CA GLY A 110 -3.43 -14.17 9.33
C GLY A 110 -2.98 -14.03 7.87
N MET A 111 -2.11 -13.09 7.54
CA MET A 111 -1.60 -12.83 6.18
C MET A 111 -0.27 -13.56 5.86
N GLY A 112 0.17 -14.46 6.73
CA GLY A 112 1.44 -15.18 6.60
C GLY A 112 1.55 -16.05 5.34
N GLU A 113 0.45 -16.71 4.96
CA GLU A 113 0.39 -17.51 3.73
C GLU A 113 0.45 -16.63 2.49
N THR A 114 -0.38 -15.58 2.43
CA THR A 114 -0.41 -14.57 1.36
C THR A 114 0.98 -13.95 1.15
N TRP A 115 1.64 -13.54 2.24
CA TRP A 115 3.01 -13.05 2.20
C TRP A 115 4.00 -14.06 1.62
N SER A 116 3.89 -15.33 2.03
CA SER A 116 4.80 -16.38 1.60
C SER A 116 4.61 -16.71 0.12
N LYS A 117 3.36 -16.77 -0.36
CA LYS A 117 3.02 -16.97 -1.78
C LYS A 117 3.52 -15.80 -2.63
N ALA A 118 3.23 -14.57 -2.23
CA ALA A 118 3.69 -13.36 -2.92
C ALA A 118 5.22 -13.32 -3.03
N LYS A 119 5.94 -13.59 -1.93
CA LYS A 119 7.40 -13.61 -1.92
C LYS A 119 7.98 -14.68 -2.85
N LYS A 120 7.41 -15.89 -2.85
CA LYS A 120 7.82 -16.98 -3.75
C LYS A 120 7.58 -16.60 -5.21
N TRP A 121 6.41 -16.03 -5.52
CA TRP A 121 6.07 -15.62 -6.87
C TRP A 121 6.99 -14.50 -7.37
N LEU A 122 7.22 -13.45 -6.57
CA LEU A 122 8.11 -12.35 -6.93
C LEU A 122 9.54 -12.84 -7.19
N LYS A 123 10.06 -13.73 -6.34
CA LYS A 123 11.40 -14.30 -6.54
C LYS A 123 11.52 -15.06 -7.85
N LYS A 124 10.49 -15.80 -8.25
CA LYS A 124 10.51 -16.67 -9.43
C LYS A 124 10.22 -15.91 -10.73
N ASN A 125 9.24 -15.01 -10.71
CA ASN A 125 8.62 -14.49 -11.95
C ASN A 125 8.87 -13.00 -12.17
N TRP A 126 9.31 -12.24 -11.17
CA TRP A 126 9.33 -10.77 -11.28
C TRP A 126 10.31 -10.25 -12.32
N GLY A 127 11.51 -10.82 -12.38
CA GLY A 127 12.52 -10.41 -13.37
C GLY A 127 12.01 -10.57 -14.80
N GLU A 128 11.46 -11.74 -15.12
CA GLU A 128 10.87 -12.03 -16.43
C GLU A 128 9.66 -11.14 -16.74
N HIS A 129 8.72 -11.02 -15.79
CA HIS A 129 7.53 -10.17 -15.94
C HIS A 129 7.88 -8.73 -16.29
N VAL A 130 8.87 -8.17 -15.60
CA VAL A 130 9.31 -6.80 -15.80
C VAL A 130 10.01 -6.60 -17.14
N SER A 131 10.82 -7.57 -17.59
CA SER A 131 11.50 -7.51 -18.90
C SER A 131 10.54 -7.59 -20.08
N ASN A 132 9.41 -8.29 -19.93
CA ASN A 132 8.42 -8.43 -21.01
C ASN A 132 7.53 -7.18 -21.20
N ILE A 133 7.59 -6.19 -20.29
CA ILE A 133 6.71 -5.01 -20.29
C ILE A 133 7.45 -3.71 -20.65
N LEU A 134 8.78 -3.68 -20.53
CA LEU A 134 9.61 -2.48 -20.63
C LEU A 134 10.72 -2.65 -21.64
#